data_AF-A0A327QEA1-F1
#
_entry.id   AF-A0A327QEA1-F1
#
_cell.length_a   1.000
_cell.length_b   1.000
_cell.length_c   1.000
_cell.angle_alpha   90.00
_cell.angle_beta   90.00
_cell.angle_gamma   90.00
#
_symmetry.space_group_name_H-M   'P 1'
#
loop_
_entity.id
_entity.type
_entity.pdbx_description
1 polymer ?
#
loop_
_entity_poly.entity_id
_entity_poly.type
_entity_poly.pdbx_seq_one_letter_code
_entity_poly.pdbx_strand_id
1 'polypeptide(L)'
;MTKRIIINITIGALLLAALAYVSNRKPSPVAASSQHKIDVIPVPQANGWGYKIAVDGKTFIYQDRIPAVEGNVAFTTKTAAIQTGTLVVQKLMRSESPRISTAELDSMQIVKNR
;
A
#
# COMPACT_ATOMS: atom_id res chain seq x y z
N MET A 1 -59.54 -12.71 22.41
CA MET A 1 -58.63 -11.54 22.29
C MET A 1 -57.19 -11.83 22.72
N THR A 2 -56.95 -12.70 23.71
CA THR A 2 -55.62 -13.08 24.22
C THR A 2 -54.65 -13.70 23.21
N LYS A 3 -55.11 -14.53 22.27
CA LYS A 3 -54.23 -15.20 21.28
C LYS A 3 -53.46 -14.23 20.36
N ARG A 4 -54.07 -13.12 19.94
CA ARG A 4 -53.42 -12.09 19.10
C ARG A 4 -52.36 -11.29 19.85
N ILE A 5 -52.58 -11.07 21.16
CA ILE A 5 -51.64 -10.37 22.04
C ILE A 5 -50.37 -11.23 22.25
N ILE A 6 -50.53 -12.55 22.45
CA ILE A 6 -49.42 -13.49 22.61
C ILE A 6 -48.56 -13.58 21.33
N ILE A 7 -49.19 -13.55 20.15
CA ILE A 7 -48.48 -13.55 18.85
C ILE A 7 -47.64 -12.27 18.68
N ASN A 8 -48.16 -11.10 19.05
CA ASN A 8 -47.40 -9.85 18.92
C ASN A 8 -46.22 -9.77 19.91
N ILE A 9 -46.37 -10.31 21.12
CA ILE A 9 -45.29 -10.39 22.11
C ILE A 9 -44.16 -11.31 21.63
N THR A 10 -44.50 -12.45 21.02
CA THR A 10 -43.49 -13.40 20.51
C THR A 10 -42.72 -12.84 19.29
N ILE A 11 -43.38 -12.11 18.40
CA ILE A 11 -42.71 -11.43 17.27
C ILE A 11 -41.78 -10.32 17.78
N GLY A 12 -42.21 -9.54 18.77
CA GLY A 12 -41.38 -8.51 19.40
C GLY A 12 -40.13 -9.08 20.07
N ALA A 13 -40.26 -10.22 20.77
CA ALA A 13 -39.14 -10.91 21.40
C ALA A 13 -38.13 -11.46 20.37
N LEU A 14 -38.60 -12.00 19.25
CA LEU A 14 -37.75 -12.47 18.14
C LEU A 14 -36.98 -11.33 17.46
N LEU A 15 -37.62 -10.18 17.27
CA LEU A 15 -36.97 -8.98 16.72
C LEU A 15 -35.90 -8.42 17.67
N LEU A 16 -36.18 -8.40 18.98
CA LEU A 16 -35.20 -7.99 19.99
C LEU A 16 -33.99 -8.93 20.05
N ALA A 17 -34.22 -10.24 19.96
CA ALA A 17 -33.14 -11.23 19.92
C ALA A 17 -32.28 -11.09 18.65
N ALA A 18 -32.90 -10.82 17.50
CA ALA A 18 -32.18 -10.57 16.25
C ALA A 18 -31.35 -9.28 16.31
N LEU A 19 -31.88 -8.19 16.88
CA LEU A 19 -31.11 -6.96 17.10
C LEU A 19 -29.92 -7.19 18.05
N ALA A 20 -30.13 -7.87 19.18
CA ALA A 20 -29.06 -8.18 20.12
C ALA A 20 -27.97 -9.07 19.48
N TYR A 21 -28.34 -10.01 18.61
CA TYR A 21 -27.41 -10.86 17.87
C TYR A 21 -26.57 -10.07 16.87
N VAL A 22 -27.16 -9.10 16.17
CA VAL A 22 -26.43 -8.23 15.24
C VAL A 22 -25.51 -7.25 15.99
N SER A 23 -25.95 -6.71 17.12
CA SER A 23 -25.14 -5.80 17.96
C SER A 23 -23.96 -6.49 18.67
N ASN A 24 -24.03 -7.79 18.91
CA ASN A 24 -22.94 -8.57 19.50
C ASN A 24 -21.91 -9.11 18.48
N ARG A 25 -21.97 -8.66 17.22
CA ARG A 25 -20.87 -8.90 16.27
C ARG A 25 -19.63 -8.14 16.73
N LYS A 26 -18.76 -8.83 17.49
CA LYS A 26 -17.38 -8.38 17.64
C LYS A 26 -16.83 -8.22 16.21
N PRO A 27 -16.28 -7.05 15.83
CA PRO A 27 -15.65 -6.92 14.53
C PRO A 27 -14.62 -8.05 14.41
N SER A 28 -14.73 -8.84 13.34
CA SER A 28 -13.71 -9.83 13.02
C SER A 28 -12.35 -9.14 13.11
N PRO A 29 -11.32 -9.78 13.70
CA PRO A 29 -9.98 -9.23 13.65
C PRO A 29 -9.59 -9.21 12.19
N VAL A 30 -9.78 -8.07 11.52
CA VAL A 30 -9.14 -7.77 10.25
C VAL A 30 -7.68 -8.02 10.53
N ALA A 31 -7.14 -9.04 9.85
CA ALA A 31 -5.84 -9.67 10.07
C ALA A 31 -4.88 -8.77 10.85
N ALA A 32 -4.46 -9.22 12.03
CA ALA A 32 -3.38 -8.61 12.79
C ALA A 32 -2.26 -8.25 11.79
N SER A 33 -2.12 -6.96 11.49
CA SER A 33 -1.24 -6.46 10.45
C SER A 33 0.17 -6.85 10.85
N SER A 34 0.73 -7.82 10.14
CA SER A 34 2.16 -8.08 10.21
C SER A 34 2.82 -6.80 9.68
N GLN A 35 3.27 -5.94 10.59
CA GLN A 35 3.88 -4.66 10.25
C GLN A 35 5.24 -4.96 9.61
N HIS A 36 5.26 -5.23 8.31
CA HIS A 36 6.50 -5.46 7.59
C HIS A 36 7.29 -4.14 7.55
N LYS A 37 8.56 -4.18 7.93
CA LYS A 37 9.45 -3.01 7.86
C LYS A 37 9.89 -2.83 6.42
N ILE A 38 9.54 -1.68 5.83
CA ILE A 38 9.93 -1.33 4.46
C ILE A 38 10.99 -0.22 4.51
N ASP A 39 12.14 -0.47 3.87
CA ASP A 39 13.24 0.49 3.77
C ASP A 39 13.55 0.81 2.30
N VAL A 40 13.74 2.10 1.99
CA VAL A 40 14.30 2.56 0.71
C VAL A 40 15.75 2.93 0.93
N ILE A 41 16.66 2.16 0.32
CA ILE A 41 18.10 2.28 0.54
C ILE A 41 18.77 2.73 -0.76
N PRO A 42 19.50 3.85 -0.78
CA PRO A 42 20.27 4.28 -1.93
C PRO A 42 21.47 3.35 -2.15
N VAL A 43 21.80 3.08 -3.42
CA VAL A 43 22.90 2.19 -3.80
C VAL A 43 23.84 2.94 -4.76
N PRO A 44 25.14 3.08 -4.45
CA PRO A 44 26.08 3.70 -5.36
C PRO A 44 26.26 2.85 -6.64
N GLN A 45 26.34 3.51 -7.79
CA GLN A 45 26.59 2.91 -9.10
C GLN A 45 27.82 3.57 -9.73
N ALA A 46 28.40 2.96 -10.77
CA ALA A 46 29.59 3.47 -11.43
C ALA A 46 29.48 4.96 -11.84
N ASN A 47 28.30 5.36 -12.34
CA ASN A 47 28.04 6.71 -12.85
C ASN A 47 26.89 7.42 -12.11
N GLY A 48 26.67 7.12 -10.84
CA GLY A 48 25.62 7.79 -10.05
C GLY A 48 25.03 6.90 -8.97
N TRP A 49 23.70 6.87 -8.92
CA TRP A 49 22.94 6.20 -7.87
C TRP A 49 21.84 5.32 -8.45
N GLY A 50 21.54 4.25 -7.72
CA GLY A 50 20.32 3.46 -7.82
C GLY A 50 19.65 3.42 -6.45
N TYR A 51 18.59 2.63 -6.33
CA TYR A 51 17.95 2.35 -5.05
C TYR A 51 17.56 0.88 -4.95
N LYS A 52 17.40 0.41 -3.72
CA LYS A 52 16.75 -0.86 -3.43
C LYS A 52 15.65 -0.67 -2.39
N ILE A 53 14.62 -1.47 -2.49
CA ILE A 53 13.54 -1.56 -1.50
C ILE A 53 13.74 -2.87 -0.77
N ALA A 54 13.89 -2.80 0.55
CA ALA A 54 13.98 -3.98 1.41
C ALA A 54 12.70 -4.13 2.23
N VAL A 55 12.20 -5.37 2.33
CA VAL A 55 11.08 -5.75 3.18
C VAL A 55 11.61 -6.75 4.19
N ASP A 56 11.51 -6.42 5.48
CA ASP A 56 12.07 -7.20 6.60
C ASP A 56 13.54 -7.60 6.38
N GLY A 57 14.33 -6.62 5.91
CA GLY A 57 15.76 -6.77 5.66
C GLY A 57 16.12 -7.51 4.36
N LYS A 58 15.15 -8.06 3.61
CA LYS A 58 15.39 -8.74 2.34
C LYS A 58 15.13 -7.78 1.17
N THR A 59 16.04 -7.73 0.20
CA THR A 59 15.85 -6.95 -1.02
C THR A 59 14.65 -7.48 -1.79
N PHE A 60 13.64 -6.64 -1.96
CA PHE A 60 12.41 -6.93 -2.71
C PHE A 60 12.47 -6.34 -4.12
N ILE A 61 12.98 -5.11 -4.26
CA ILE A 61 13.23 -4.46 -5.55
C ILE A 61 14.65 -3.91 -5.54
N TYR A 62 15.37 -4.08 -6.64
CA TYR A 62 16.68 -3.49 -6.86
C TYR A 62 16.68 -2.77 -8.20
N GLN A 63 17.03 -1.49 -8.19
CA GLN A 63 17.03 -0.65 -9.37
C GLN A 63 18.35 0.12 -9.45
N ASP A 64 19.24 -0.37 -10.33
CA ASP A 64 20.53 0.25 -10.65
C ASP A 64 20.42 1.49 -11.55
N ARG A 65 19.26 1.68 -12.20
CA ARG A 65 19.04 2.69 -13.24
C ARG A 65 17.71 3.42 -13.06
N ILE A 66 17.50 4.50 -13.79
CA ILE A 66 16.23 5.26 -13.77
C ILE A 66 15.13 4.42 -14.45
N PRO A 67 14.01 4.11 -13.79
CA PRO A 67 12.87 3.46 -14.42
C PRO A 67 12.29 4.28 -15.58
N ALA A 68 11.69 3.62 -16.57
CA ALA A 68 11.00 4.27 -17.69
C ALA A 68 11.84 5.24 -18.55
N VAL A 69 13.15 5.30 -18.34
CA VAL A 69 14.11 5.99 -19.21
C VAL A 69 14.87 4.93 -19.99
N GLU A 70 14.97 5.11 -21.31
CA GLU A 70 15.73 4.19 -22.14
C GLU A 70 17.24 4.29 -21.86
N GLY A 71 17.92 3.15 -21.96
CA GLY A 71 19.36 3.04 -21.71
C GLY A 71 19.74 2.68 -20.28
N ASN A 72 21.06 2.70 -20.02
CA ASN A 72 21.65 2.32 -18.74
C ASN A 72 22.04 3.58 -17.95
N VAL A 73 21.07 4.44 -17.67
CA VAL A 73 21.28 5.73 -17.00
C VAL A 73 21.00 5.60 -15.50
N ALA A 74 21.99 5.89 -14.66
CA ALA A 74 21.83 5.97 -13.21
C ALA A 74 21.27 7.34 -12.79
N PHE A 75 20.70 7.43 -11.59
CA PHE A 75 20.29 8.71 -11.02
C PHE A 75 21.52 9.58 -10.73
N THR A 76 21.48 10.85 -11.11
CA THR A 76 22.57 11.79 -10.83
C THR A 76 22.78 12.02 -9.33
N THR A 77 21.68 12.02 -8.55
CA THR A 77 21.72 12.28 -7.11
C THR A 77 21.11 11.15 -6.30
N LYS A 78 21.67 10.94 -5.10
CA LYS A 78 21.14 10.03 -4.08
C LYS A 78 19.67 10.33 -3.76
N THR A 79 19.33 11.62 -3.67
CA THR A 79 17.98 12.10 -3.36
C THR A 79 16.98 11.67 -4.43
N ALA A 80 17.31 11.81 -5.72
CA ALA A 80 16.42 11.40 -6.81
C ALA A 80 16.15 9.89 -6.79
N ALA A 81 17.16 9.07 -6.49
CA ALA A 81 17.00 7.62 -6.33
C ALA A 81 16.07 7.28 -5.15
N ILE A 82 16.25 7.93 -3.99
CA ILE A 82 15.39 7.73 -2.81
C ILE A 82 13.96 8.18 -3.07
N GLN A 83 13.76 9.33 -3.71
CA GLN A 83 12.43 9.85 -4.03
C GLN A 83 11.68 8.89 -4.95
N THR A 84 12.35 8.37 -5.99
CA THR A 84 11.75 7.38 -6.90
C THR A 84 11.42 6.08 -6.17
N GLY A 85 12.34 5.56 -5.36
CA GLY A 85 12.08 4.37 -4.54
C GLY A 85 10.93 4.56 -3.56
N THR A 86 10.79 5.76 -2.98
CA THR A 86 9.67 6.12 -2.11
C THR A 86 8.35 6.11 -2.87
N LEU A 87 8.31 6.63 -4.10
CA LEU A 87 7.10 6.58 -4.94
C LEU A 87 6.69 5.13 -5.25
N VAL A 88 7.66 4.25 -5.51
CA VAL A 88 7.38 2.82 -5.69
C VAL A 88 6.79 2.19 -4.43
N VAL A 89 7.35 2.50 -3.25
CA VAL A 89 6.79 2.02 -1.97
C VAL A 89 5.36 2.52 -1.78
N GLN A 90 5.09 3.80 -2.08
CA GLN A 90 3.73 4.36 -1.96
C GLN A 90 2.73 3.66 -2.89
N LYS A 91 3.12 3.33 -4.13
CA LYS A 91 2.29 2.55 -5.06
C LYS A 91 2.02 1.13 -4.51
N LEU A 92 3.05 0.46 -4.01
CA LEU A 92 2.91 -0.87 -3.40
C LEU A 92 1.96 -0.86 -2.20
N MET A 93 2.06 0.16 -1.32
CA MET A 93 1.16 0.33 -0.18
C MET A 93 -0.31 0.54 -0.59
N ARG A 94 -0.55 1.12 -1.77
CA ARG A 94 -1.90 1.28 -2.36
C ARG A 94 -2.34 0.09 -3.20
N SER A 95 -1.58 -1.01 -3.22
CA SER A 95 -1.80 -2.17 -4.11
C SER A 95 -1.85 -1.80 -5.60
N GLU A 96 -1.15 -0.73 -5.99
CA GLU A 96 -0.99 -0.28 -7.37
C GLU A 96 0.23 -0.93 -8.03
N SER A 97 0.31 -0.86 -9.36
CA SER A 97 1.51 -1.30 -10.09
C SER A 97 2.73 -0.47 -9.65
N PRO A 98 3.87 -1.11 -9.32
CA PRO A 98 5.11 -0.41 -8.93
C PRO A 98 5.82 0.25 -10.12
N ARG A 99 5.24 0.20 -11.32
CA ARG A 99 5.79 0.83 -12.51
C ARG A 99 5.75 2.35 -12.36
N ILE A 100 6.89 2.98 -12.57
CA ILE A 100 7.05 4.43 -12.68
C ILE A 100 6.94 4.82 -14.15
N SER A 101 6.28 5.92 -14.43
CA SER A 101 6.14 6.54 -15.76
C SER A 101 7.09 7.74 -15.91
N THR A 102 7.37 8.13 -17.15
CA THR A 102 8.16 9.34 -17.45
C THR A 102 7.48 10.61 -16.93
N ALA A 103 6.15 10.69 -16.99
CA ALA A 103 5.37 11.80 -16.45
C ALA A 103 5.53 11.97 -14.93
N GLU A 104 5.58 10.86 -14.18
CA GLU A 104 5.84 10.90 -12.74
C GLU A 104 7.26 11.40 -12.44
N LEU A 105 8.27 10.94 -13.20
CA LEU A 105 9.64 11.42 -13.07
C LEU A 105 9.79 12.91 -13.40
N ASP A 106 9.06 13.39 -14.41
CA ASP A 106 9.04 14.80 -14.81
C ASP A 106 8.38 15.67 -13.73
N SER A 107 7.25 15.22 -13.17
CA SER A 107 6.56 15.90 -12.07
C SER A 107 7.44 16.04 -10.80
N MET A 108 8.35 15.08 -10.60
CA MET A 108 9.32 15.08 -9.51
C MET A 108 10.64 15.78 -9.87
N GLN A 109 10.74 16.33 -11.08
CA GLN A 109 11.94 16.99 -11.62
C GLN A 109 13.19 16.09 -11.63
N ILE A 110 13.00 14.78 -11.75
CA ILE A 110 14.09 13.80 -11.80
C ILE A 110 14.61 13.66 -13.23
N VAL A 111 13.70 13.58 -14.20
CA VAL A 111 14.03 13.55 -15.63
C VAL A 111 13.05 14.44 -16.36
N LYS A 112 13.57 15.44 -17.07
CA LYS A 112 12.73 16.32 -17.87
C LYS A 112 12.37 15.64 -19.18
N ASN A 113 11.09 15.42 -19.45
CA ASN A 113 10.65 14.93 -20.75
C ASN A 113 10.88 16.06 -21.77
N ARG A 114 11.74 15.85 -22.77
CA ARG A 114 12.01 16.81 -23.84
C ARG A 114 11.14 16.54 -25.05
#